data_AF-A0AAV7QNL5-F1
#
_entry.id   AF-A0AAV7QNL5-F1
#
_cell.length_a   1.000
_cell.length_b   1.000
_cell.length_c   1.000
_cell.angle_alpha   90.00
_cell.angle_beta   90.00
_cell.angle_gamma   90.00
#
_symmetry.space_group_name_H-M   'P 1'
#
loop_
_entity.id
_entity.type
_entity.pdbx_description
1 polymer ?
#
loop_
_entity_poly.entity_id
_entity_poly.type
_entity_poly.pdbx_seq_one_letter_code
_entity_poly.pdbx_strand_id
1 'polypeptide(L)'
;MAKFPCKDVPAEVVHFKEEVIRRLKFESQLIGWLLIGGVAVSIFLMKCFKHCCSKISFLQEDYWSQYSSAENTLFNRTSEVHAKILAAANVKQFFGMVALDKDEKEMIKEFPVESVQSTFQWNDITGVYTYKEINGFPVYSRLHKWAKMAVGETTDANGKEMELLTV
;
A
#
# COMPACT_ATOMS: atom_id res chain seq x y z
N MET A 1 -43.97 27.52 -12.42
CA MET A 1 -42.63 27.91 -11.95
C MET A 1 -41.49 27.38 -12.84
N ALA A 2 -41.48 26.11 -13.26
CA ALA A 2 -40.39 25.55 -14.08
C ALA A 2 -40.15 26.20 -15.47
N LYS A 3 -41.13 26.93 -16.03
CA LYS A 3 -40.99 27.67 -17.31
C LYS A 3 -40.38 29.07 -17.16
N PHE A 4 -40.18 29.59 -15.94
CA PHE A 4 -39.60 30.91 -15.71
C PHE A 4 -38.20 31.13 -16.33
N PRO A 5 -37.30 30.13 -16.38
CA PRO A 5 -36.02 30.26 -17.08
C PRO A 5 -36.14 30.28 -18.62
N CYS A 6 -37.26 29.81 -19.18
CA CYS A 6 -37.48 29.69 -20.62
C CYS A 6 -37.95 31.03 -21.24
N LYS A 7 -37.81 31.18 -22.57
CA LYS A 7 -38.26 32.39 -23.29
C LYS A 7 -39.78 32.52 -23.34
N ASP A 8 -40.51 31.42 -23.33
CA ASP A 8 -41.97 31.37 -23.52
C ASP A 8 -42.75 31.47 -22.20
N VAL A 9 -42.79 32.67 -21.62
CA VAL A 9 -43.51 32.97 -20.37
C VAL A 9 -44.76 33.81 -20.66
N PRO A 10 -45.97 33.45 -20.17
CA PRO A 10 -47.19 34.23 -20.40
C PRO A 10 -47.07 35.67 -19.90
N ALA A 11 -47.65 36.63 -20.63
CA ALA A 11 -47.51 38.07 -20.40
C ALA A 11 -47.86 38.54 -18.96
N GLU A 12 -48.83 37.88 -18.30
CA GLU A 12 -49.25 38.18 -16.92
C GLU A 12 -48.16 37.94 -15.86
N VAL A 13 -47.19 37.07 -16.12
CA VAL A 13 -46.18 36.66 -15.13
C VAL A 13 -44.76 37.11 -15.51
N VAL A 14 -44.62 37.90 -16.58
CA VAL A 14 -43.33 38.46 -17.05
C VAL A 14 -42.70 39.37 -16.00
N HIS A 15 -43.50 40.15 -15.26
CA HIS A 15 -42.98 41.04 -14.21
C HIS A 15 -42.28 40.26 -13.07
N PHE A 16 -42.80 39.08 -12.71
CA PHE A 16 -42.21 38.23 -11.66
C PHE A 16 -40.98 37.43 -12.15
N LYS A 17 -40.80 37.29 -13.46
CA LYS A 17 -39.70 36.51 -14.06
C LYS A 17 -38.33 37.06 -13.66
N GLU A 18 -38.13 38.37 -13.75
CA GLU A 18 -36.84 39.00 -13.45
C GLU A 18 -36.49 38.89 -11.95
N GLU A 19 -37.47 39.03 -11.06
CA GLU A 19 -37.26 38.85 -9.62
C GLU A 19 -36.89 37.41 -9.27
N VAL A 20 -37.56 36.42 -9.86
CA VAL A 20 -37.30 35.00 -9.65
C VAL A 20 -35.93 34.61 -10.21
N ILE A 21 -35.57 35.06 -11.41
CA ILE A 21 -34.25 34.81 -12.00
C ILE A 21 -33.15 35.46 -11.14
N ARG A 22 -33.36 36.69 -10.65
CA ARG A 22 -32.41 37.37 -9.77
C ARG A 22 -32.22 36.61 -8.46
N ARG A 23 -33.30 36.12 -7.84
CA ARG A 23 -33.23 35.26 -6.65
C ARG A 23 -32.47 33.97 -6.91
N LEU A 24 -32.80 33.25 -7.99
CA LEU A 24 -32.12 31.99 -8.35
C LEU A 24 -30.62 32.19 -8.62
N LYS A 25 -30.25 33.29 -9.29
CA LYS A 25 -28.84 33.66 -9.50
C LYS A 25 -28.13 33.96 -8.19
N PHE A 26 -28.78 34.67 -7.28
CA PHE A 26 -28.23 34.97 -5.95
C PHE A 26 -28.07 33.70 -5.11
N GLU A 27 -29.08 32.84 -5.06
CA GLU A 27 -29.02 31.56 -4.34
C GLU A 27 -27.91 30.66 -4.90
N SER A 28 -27.78 30.57 -6.22
CA SER A 28 -26.71 29.80 -6.85
C SER A 28 -25.31 30.35 -6.51
N GLN A 29 -25.13 31.67 -6.51
CA GLN A 29 -23.86 32.30 -6.13
C GLN A 29 -23.55 32.11 -4.64
N LEU A 30 -24.56 32.24 -3.77
CA LEU A 30 -24.41 32.03 -2.34
C LEU A 30 -24.00 30.59 -2.02
N ILE A 31 -24.67 29.60 -2.64
CA ILE A 31 -24.30 28.19 -2.50
C ILE A 31 -22.89 27.95 -3.03
N GLY A 32 -22.51 28.57 -4.15
CA GLY A 32 -21.15 28.52 -4.68
C GLY A 32 -20.11 29.02 -3.68
N TRP A 33 -20.32 30.20 -3.08
CA TRP A 33 -19.42 30.76 -2.07
C TRP A 33 -19.37 29.93 -0.79
N LEU A 34 -20.51 29.41 -0.32
CA LEU A 34 -20.56 28.52 0.83
C LEU A 34 -19.81 27.21 0.56
N LEU A 35 -19.91 26.66 -0.64
CA LEU A 35 -19.20 25.45 -1.03
C LEU A 35 -17.68 25.70 -1.10
N ILE A 36 -17.26 26.82 -1.68
CA ILE A 36 -15.84 27.21 -1.71
C ILE A 36 -15.30 27.38 -0.29
N GLY A 37 -16.03 28.11 0.57
CA GLY A 37 -15.65 28.30 1.97
C GLY A 37 -15.60 26.97 2.73
N GLY A 38 -16.59 26.11 2.53
CA GLY A 38 -16.65 24.76 3.11
C GLY A 38 -15.44 23.91 2.71
N VAL A 39 -15.12 23.85 1.42
CA VAL A 39 -13.95 23.12 0.91
C VAL A 39 -12.65 23.66 1.50
N ALA A 40 -12.48 24.98 1.56
CA ALA A 40 -11.29 25.61 2.15
C ALA A 40 -11.12 25.26 3.63
N VAL A 41 -12.20 25.33 4.42
CA VAL A 41 -12.20 24.95 5.83
C VAL A 41 -11.92 23.45 5.99
N SER A 42 -12.52 22.59 5.16
CA SER A 42 -12.24 21.15 5.18
C SER A 42 -10.77 20.83 4.90
N ILE A 43 -10.15 21.48 3.90
CA ILE A 43 -8.72 21.31 3.61
C ILE A 43 -7.85 21.77 4.78
N PHE A 44 -8.18 22.92 5.38
CA PHE A 44 -7.47 23.44 6.55
C PHE A 44 -7.54 22.45 7.73
N LEU A 45 -8.75 21.96 8.05
CA LEU A 45 -8.94 20.95 9.09
C LEU A 45 -8.16 19.68 8.78
N MET A 46 -8.18 19.16 7.55
CA MET A 46 -7.40 17.97 7.16
C MET A 46 -5.90 18.17 7.39
N LYS A 47 -5.36 19.35 7.07
CA LYS A 47 -3.95 19.68 7.34
C LYS A 47 -3.65 19.76 8.83
N CYS A 48 -4.51 20.42 9.61
CA CYS A 48 -4.38 20.47 11.07
C CYS A 48 -4.46 19.08 11.69
N PHE A 49 -5.39 18.22 11.24
CA PHE A 49 -5.49 16.83 11.69
C PHE A 49 -4.25 16.03 11.33
N LYS A 50 -3.73 16.13 10.11
CA LYS A 50 -2.45 15.48 9.75
C LYS A 50 -1.33 15.94 10.68
N HIS A 51 -1.19 17.23 10.94
CA HIS A 51 -0.10 17.75 11.77
C HIS A 51 -0.27 17.39 13.27
N CYS A 52 -1.49 17.46 13.81
CA CYS A 52 -1.79 17.14 15.21
C CYS A 52 -1.81 15.63 15.51
N CYS A 53 -2.19 14.80 14.53
CA CYS A 53 -2.22 13.34 14.64
C CYS A 53 -0.92 12.68 14.16
N SER A 54 0.05 13.43 13.63
CA SER A 54 1.40 12.96 13.31
C SER A 54 2.25 12.79 14.58
N LYS A 55 1.72 12.01 15.54
CA LYS A 55 2.45 11.54 16.74
C LYS A 55 3.10 10.17 16.55
N ILE A 56 3.07 9.61 15.34
CA ILE A 56 4.22 8.79 14.93
C ILE A 56 5.36 9.80 14.80
N SER A 57 6.49 9.56 15.47
CA SER A 57 7.63 10.47 15.37
C SER A 57 7.94 10.66 13.89
N PHE A 58 7.99 11.90 13.38
CA PHE A 58 8.26 12.19 11.97
C PHE A 58 9.47 11.41 11.45
N LEU A 59 10.46 11.21 12.31
CA LEU A 59 11.65 10.39 12.08
C LEU A 59 11.34 8.91 11.84
N GLN A 60 10.35 8.35 12.52
CA GLN A 60 9.93 6.96 12.36
C GLN A 60 9.12 6.75 11.07
N GLU A 61 8.31 7.73 10.66
CA GLU A 61 7.63 7.70 9.36
C GLU A 61 8.64 7.79 8.20
N ASP A 62 9.62 8.68 8.33
CA ASP A 62 10.70 8.82 7.34
C ASP A 62 11.54 7.54 7.25
N TYR A 63 11.95 6.98 8.40
CA TYR A 63 12.65 5.69 8.44
C TYR A 63 11.81 4.56 7.82
N TRP A 64 10.50 4.50 8.11
CA TRP A 64 9.61 3.53 7.50
C TRP A 64 9.63 3.67 5.99
N SER A 65 9.44 4.88 5.48
CA SER A 65 9.40 5.15 4.03
C SER A 65 10.69 4.65 3.35
N GLN A 66 11.84 4.96 3.95
CA GLN A 66 13.14 4.49 3.48
C GLN A 66 13.25 2.96 3.54
N TYR A 67 12.87 2.33 4.66
CA TYR A 67 12.88 0.88 4.83
C TYR A 67 12.01 0.18 3.78
N SER A 68 10.78 0.66 3.57
CA SER A 68 9.83 0.06 2.63
C SER A 68 10.33 0.17 1.19
N SER A 69 10.95 1.30 0.82
CA SER A 69 11.57 1.48 -0.49
C SER A 69 12.76 0.53 -0.70
N ALA A 70 13.63 0.41 0.31
CA ALA A 70 14.78 -0.49 0.26
C ALA A 70 14.35 -1.97 0.20
N GLU A 71 13.38 -2.36 1.03
CA GLU A 71 12.82 -3.72 1.04
C GLU A 71 12.24 -4.07 -0.33
N ASN A 72 11.42 -3.20 -0.93
CA ASN A 72 10.83 -3.44 -2.24
C ASN A 72 11.90 -3.55 -3.35
N THR A 73 12.94 -2.71 -3.29
CA THR A 73 14.05 -2.76 -4.26
C THR A 73 14.81 -4.08 -4.16
N LEU A 74 15.15 -4.50 -2.94
CA LEU A 74 15.85 -5.76 -2.70
C LEU A 74 14.97 -6.96 -3.08
N PHE A 75 13.69 -6.92 -2.72
CA PHE A 75 12.73 -7.97 -3.04
C PHE A 75 12.57 -8.17 -4.54
N ASN A 76 12.44 -7.08 -5.31
CA ASN A 76 12.33 -7.15 -6.77
C ASN A 76 13.60 -7.71 -7.40
N ARG A 77 14.78 -7.24 -6.98
CA ARG A 77 16.05 -7.78 -7.48
C ARG A 77 16.21 -9.27 -7.16
N THR A 78 15.92 -9.68 -5.93
CA THR A 78 16.05 -11.07 -5.49
C THR A 78 15.02 -11.97 -6.15
N SER A 79 13.77 -11.51 -6.33
CA SER A 79 12.73 -12.29 -7.02
C SER A 79 13.05 -12.51 -8.49
N GLU A 80 13.63 -11.54 -9.18
CA GLU A 80 14.11 -11.70 -10.56
C GLU A 80 15.21 -12.77 -10.65
N VAL A 81 16.21 -12.68 -9.78
CA VAL A 81 17.31 -13.66 -9.73
C VAL A 81 16.78 -15.05 -9.38
N HIS A 82 15.93 -15.17 -8.36
CA HIS A 82 15.32 -16.44 -7.95
C HIS A 82 14.51 -17.07 -9.08
N ALA A 83 13.70 -16.28 -9.81
CA ALA A 83 12.92 -16.76 -10.94
C ALA A 83 13.82 -17.29 -12.07
N LYS A 84 14.94 -16.61 -12.37
CA LYS A 84 15.92 -17.07 -13.37
C LYS A 84 16.56 -18.40 -12.96
N ILE A 85 16.99 -18.53 -11.71
CA ILE A 85 17.61 -19.76 -11.20
C ILE A 85 16.61 -20.93 -11.27
N LEU A 86 15.36 -20.70 -10.85
CA LEU A 86 14.32 -21.72 -10.89
C LEU A 86 13.97 -22.14 -12.33
N ALA A 87 13.86 -21.18 -13.24
CA ALA A 87 13.62 -21.46 -14.66
C ALA A 87 14.78 -22.27 -15.27
N ALA A 88 16.03 -21.91 -14.96
CA ALA A 88 17.21 -22.63 -15.41
C ALA A 88 17.25 -24.07 -14.90
N ALA A 89 16.87 -24.31 -13.64
CA ALA A 89 16.76 -25.65 -13.06
C ALA A 89 15.71 -26.51 -13.80
N ASN A 90 14.52 -25.95 -14.05
CA ASN A 90 13.43 -26.64 -14.75
C ASN A 90 13.81 -26.97 -16.22
N VAL A 91 14.42 -26.01 -16.93
CA VAL A 91 14.90 -26.21 -18.31
C VAL A 91 15.98 -27.29 -18.35
N LYS A 92 16.93 -27.27 -17.40
CA LYS A 92 17.96 -28.31 -17.27
C LYS A 92 17.36 -29.68 -17.00
N GLN A 93 16.30 -29.77 -16.20
CA GLN A 93 15.61 -31.04 -15.92
C GLN A 93 14.90 -31.59 -17.16
N PHE A 94 14.31 -30.73 -18.00
CA PHE A 94 13.62 -31.14 -19.22
C PHE A 94 14.56 -31.51 -20.37
N PHE A 95 15.58 -30.69 -20.63
CA PHE A 95 16.50 -30.88 -21.77
C PHE A 95 17.82 -31.58 -21.41
N GLY A 96 18.10 -31.81 -20.12
CA GLY A 96 19.38 -32.35 -19.64
C GLY A 96 20.53 -31.33 -19.60
N MET A 97 20.33 -30.14 -20.16
CA MET A 97 21.30 -29.05 -20.18
C MET A 97 20.61 -27.68 -20.15
N VAL A 98 21.34 -26.65 -19.75
CA VAL A 98 20.91 -25.26 -19.83
C VAL A 98 22.05 -24.43 -20.39
N ALA A 99 21.76 -23.62 -21.41
CA ALA A 99 22.71 -22.71 -22.02
C ALA A 99 22.70 -21.39 -21.23
N LEU A 100 23.71 -21.21 -20.39
CA LEU A 100 23.88 -20.03 -19.55
C LEU A 100 25.27 -19.43 -19.79
N ASP A 101 25.36 -18.12 -19.62
CA ASP A 101 26.63 -17.41 -19.61
C ASP A 101 27.47 -17.74 -18.34
N LYS A 102 28.66 -17.15 -18.21
CA LYS A 102 29.54 -17.43 -17.07
C LYS A 102 28.97 -16.84 -15.78
N ASP A 103 28.42 -15.64 -15.85
CA ASP A 103 27.93 -14.88 -14.70
C ASP A 103 26.65 -15.53 -14.12
N GLU A 104 25.76 -16.04 -14.97
CA GLU A 104 24.56 -16.79 -14.60
C GLU A 104 24.89 -18.15 -13.98
N LYS A 105 25.94 -18.83 -14.46
CA LYS A 105 26.41 -20.08 -13.85
C LYS A 105 26.99 -19.86 -12.46
N GLU A 106 27.66 -18.74 -12.23
CA GLU A 106 28.16 -18.36 -10.91
C GLU A 106 27.00 -18.04 -9.97
N MET A 107 25.99 -17.27 -10.42
CA MET A 107 24.79 -16.97 -9.63
C MET A 107 24.03 -18.23 -9.18
N ILE A 108 23.85 -19.24 -10.06
CA ILE A 108 23.18 -20.50 -9.70
C ILE A 108 23.97 -21.30 -8.67
N LYS A 109 25.32 -21.25 -8.73
CA LYS A 109 26.17 -21.95 -7.77
C LYS A 109 26.18 -21.26 -6.41
N GLU A 110 26.13 -19.93 -6.40
CA GLU A 110 26.15 -19.14 -5.18
C GLU A 110 24.82 -19.22 -4.42
N PHE A 111 23.69 -19.30 -5.15
CA PHE A 111 22.34 -19.34 -4.56
C PHE A 111 21.57 -20.60 -4.99
N PRO A 112 21.84 -21.78 -4.40
CA PRO A 112 21.05 -22.97 -4.68
C PRO A 112 19.61 -22.78 -4.17
N VAL A 113 18.64 -22.93 -5.08
CA VAL A 113 17.22 -22.90 -4.72
C VAL A 113 16.81 -24.30 -4.27
N GLU A 114 16.65 -24.49 -2.96
CA GLU A 114 16.23 -25.77 -2.38
C GLU A 114 14.70 -25.97 -2.41
N SER A 115 13.92 -24.89 -2.29
CA SER A 115 12.46 -24.97 -2.31
C SER A 115 11.81 -23.66 -2.75
N VAL A 116 10.61 -23.79 -3.33
CA VAL A 116 9.74 -22.66 -3.71
C VAL A 116 8.81 -22.37 -2.53
N GLN A 117 8.63 -21.09 -2.21
CA GLN A 117 7.70 -20.64 -1.18
C GLN A 117 6.26 -21.00 -1.56
N SER A 118 5.49 -21.50 -0.60
CA SER A 118 4.09 -21.89 -0.82
C SER A 118 3.18 -20.67 -1.04
N THR A 119 2.03 -20.89 -1.68
CA THR A 119 1.00 -19.84 -1.88
C THR A 119 0.55 -19.20 -0.57
N PHE A 120 0.54 -19.96 0.53
CA PHE A 120 0.19 -19.43 1.85
C PHE A 120 1.22 -18.40 2.34
N GLN A 121 2.52 -18.69 2.19
CA GLN A 121 3.59 -17.76 2.54
C GLN A 121 3.54 -16.48 1.69
N TRP A 122 3.22 -16.61 0.40
CA TRP A 122 3.01 -15.46 -0.48
C TRP A 122 1.85 -14.57 -0.04
N ASN A 123 0.74 -15.17 0.38
CA ASN A 123 -0.41 -14.41 0.88
C ASN A 123 -0.09 -13.70 2.20
N ASP A 124 0.71 -14.31 3.08
CA ASP A 124 1.11 -13.71 4.36
C ASP A 124 1.97 -12.45 4.20
N ILE A 125 2.76 -12.36 3.12
CA ILE A 125 3.63 -11.19 2.85
C ILE A 125 2.97 -10.15 1.93
N THR A 126 1.90 -10.49 1.22
CA THR A 126 1.31 -9.64 0.18
C THR A 126 0.28 -8.66 0.73
N GLY A 127 0.43 -7.35 0.47
CA GLY A 127 -0.58 -6.27 0.57
C GLY A 127 -0.31 -5.18 1.63
N VAL A 128 -1.23 -4.21 1.80
CA VAL A 128 -0.97 -2.98 2.58
C VAL A 128 -0.84 -3.27 4.09
N TYR A 129 0.28 -2.86 4.69
CA TYR A 129 0.55 -3.02 6.12
C TYR A 129 0.25 -1.73 6.89
N THR A 130 -0.58 -1.83 7.93
CA THR A 130 -0.79 -0.78 8.92
C THR A 130 0.20 -0.95 10.07
N TYR A 131 0.75 0.16 10.58
CA TYR A 131 1.70 0.14 11.70
C TYR A 131 1.18 -0.69 12.86
N LYS A 132 2.01 -1.64 13.32
CA LYS A 132 1.77 -2.38 14.54
C LYS A 132 3.10 -2.61 15.24
N GLU A 133 3.05 -2.54 16.56
CA GLU A 133 4.14 -2.97 17.43
C GLU A 133 3.83 -4.39 17.90
N ILE A 134 4.85 -5.25 17.88
CA ILE A 134 4.78 -6.60 18.46
C ILE A 134 5.79 -6.62 19.60
N ASN A 135 5.34 -6.90 20.82
CA ASN A 135 6.17 -6.94 22.03
C ASN A 135 7.01 -5.66 22.26
N GLY A 136 6.46 -4.49 21.93
CA GLY A 136 7.15 -3.20 22.07
C GLY A 136 8.16 -2.89 20.96
N PHE A 137 8.32 -3.76 19.96
CA PHE A 137 9.16 -3.50 18.79
C PHE A 137 8.31 -3.13 17.57
N PRO A 138 8.69 -2.08 16.81
CA PRO A 138 8.01 -1.70 15.59
C PRO A 138 8.19 -2.77 14.51
N VAL A 139 7.12 -3.03 13.78
CA VAL A 139 7.13 -3.84 12.57
C VAL A 139 6.79 -2.93 11.39
N TYR A 140 7.60 -3.00 10.34
CA TYR A 140 7.59 -2.02 9.23
C TYR A 140 6.97 -2.58 7.95
N SER A 141 6.83 -3.89 7.81
CA SER A 141 6.22 -4.55 6.65
C SER A 141 5.60 -5.90 7.04
N ARG A 142 4.76 -6.44 6.16
CA ARG A 142 4.26 -7.81 6.31
C ARG A 142 5.36 -8.85 6.21
N LEU A 143 6.35 -8.61 5.36
CA LEU A 143 7.52 -9.47 5.23
C LEU A 143 8.35 -9.47 6.52
N HIS A 144 8.59 -8.31 7.14
CA HIS A 144 9.23 -8.19 8.45
C HIS A 144 8.42 -8.92 9.53
N LYS A 145 7.08 -8.79 9.51
CA LYS A 145 6.21 -9.53 10.44
C LYS A 145 6.37 -11.03 10.28
N TRP A 146 6.26 -11.53 9.06
CA TRP A 146 6.41 -12.96 8.73
C TRP A 146 7.78 -13.48 9.16
N ALA A 147 8.85 -12.75 8.87
CA ALA A 147 10.21 -13.13 9.24
C ALA A 147 10.39 -13.23 10.77
N LYS A 148 9.85 -12.28 11.54
CA LYS A 148 9.88 -12.34 13.01
C LYS A 148 9.09 -13.53 13.58
N MET A 149 7.92 -13.82 13.00
CA MET A 149 7.08 -14.94 13.43
C MET A 149 7.73 -16.29 13.10
N ALA A 150 8.29 -16.44 11.91
CA ALA A 150 9.02 -17.63 11.51
C ALA A 150 10.21 -17.92 12.45
N VAL A 151 10.96 -16.88 12.85
CA VAL A 151 12.08 -17.03 13.81
C VAL A 151 11.58 -17.39 15.21
N GLY A 152 10.50 -16.79 15.70
CA GLY A 152 9.91 -17.12 17.00
C GLY A 152 9.47 -18.59 17.08
N GLU A 153 8.83 -19.09 16.03
CA GLU A 153 8.35 -20.48 15.95
C GLU A 153 9.51 -21.49 15.94
N THR A 154 10.62 -21.19 15.26
CA THR A 154 11.82 -22.03 15.28
C THR A 154 12.55 -22.02 16.63
N THR A 155 12.50 -20.91 17.37
CA THR A 155 13.17 -20.80 18.68
C THR A 155 12.41 -21.58 19.76
N ASP A 156 11.07 -21.51 19.73
CA ASP A 156 10.21 -22.29 20.64
C ASP A 156 10.24 -23.80 20.31
N ALA A 157 10.39 -24.17 19.03
CA ALA A 157 10.58 -25.55 18.62
C ALA A 157 11.93 -26.12 19.08
N ASN A 158 13.04 -25.40 18.86
CA ASN A 158 14.37 -25.81 19.34
C ASN A 158 14.47 -25.85 20.87
N GLY A 159 13.75 -24.97 21.58
CA GLY A 159 13.68 -25.02 23.04
C GLY A 159 13.02 -26.30 23.57
N LYS A 160 11.95 -26.75 22.91
CA LYS A 160 11.27 -28.02 23.24
C LYS A 160 12.07 -29.26 22.84
N GLU A 161 12.77 -29.23 21.71
CA GLU A 161 13.67 -30.32 21.32
C GLU A 161 14.86 -30.47 22.28
N MET A 162 15.39 -29.35 22.79
CA MET A 162 16.47 -29.37 23.77
C MET A 162 16.01 -29.87 25.15
N GLU A 163 14.75 -29.62 25.55
CA GLU A 163 14.13 -30.20 26.77
C GLU A 163 13.88 -31.72 26.63
N LEU A 164 13.47 -32.19 25.45
CA LEU A 164 13.17 -33.61 25.21
C LEU A 164 14.45 -34.48 25.18
N LEU A 165 15.60 -33.90 24.84
CA LEU A 165 16.91 -34.59 24.81
C LEU A 165 17.64 -34.57 26.17
N THR A 166 17.03 -33.99 27.22
CA THR A 166 17.58 -33.93 28.58
C THR A 166 16.91 -34.89 29.58
N VAL A 167 16.13 -35.87 29.12
CA VAL A 167 15.53 -36.94 29.95
C VAL A 167 16.18 -38.29 29.67
#